data_AF-A0A4Y2RJR2-F1
#
_entry.id   AF-A0A4Y2RJR2-F1
#
_cell.length_a   1.000
_cell.length_b   1.000
_cell.length_c   1.000
_cell.angle_alpha   90.00
_cell.angle_beta   90.00
_cell.angle_gamma   90.00
#
_symmetry.space_group_name_H-M   'P 1'
#
loop_
_entity.id
_entity.type
_entity.pdbx_description
1 polymer ?
#
loop_
_entity_poly.entity_id
_entity_poly.type
_entity_poly.pdbx_seq_one_letter_code
_entity_poly.pdbx_strand_id
1 'polypeptide(L)'
;YCDGYNSLNQACSRLNADAPLYSLFRVDAKPVFCELKGPYTFTYSRGHGECQYPLSTIDSCTDDSHLLFRFQACADVLGTESSVEELTCTAVWKEGSAHYLVGKISTRKSYKQSFTDENAYRCFVFDYLSDKTVIQMSQSADATCDGLVSPWEGSRTMRLTRRNNLLVQLQDFFESIDVASGIALADP
;
A
#
# COMPACT_ATOMS: atom_id res chain seq x y z
N TYR A 1 -19.22 13.53 -7.35
CA TYR A 1 -20.60 13.57 -7.89
C TYR A 1 -21.37 12.50 -7.14
N CYS A 2 -22.33 12.87 -6.30
CA CYS A 2 -23.18 11.91 -5.58
C CYS A 2 -24.63 12.25 -5.89
N ASP A 3 -25.31 11.40 -6.67
CA ASP A 3 -26.74 11.52 -6.88
C ASP A 3 -27.45 11.01 -5.62
N GLY A 4 -28.28 11.87 -5.00
CA GLY A 4 -29.13 11.47 -3.89
C GLY A 4 -30.28 10.59 -4.40
N TYR A 5 -30.44 9.39 -3.84
CA TYR A 5 -31.56 8.50 -4.15
C TYR A 5 -32.51 8.39 -2.95
N ASN A 6 -33.81 8.48 -3.22
CA ASN A 6 -34.84 8.44 -2.19
C ASN A 6 -35.29 7.02 -1.83
N SER A 7 -34.91 6.01 -2.63
CA SER A 7 -35.18 4.60 -2.37
C SER A 7 -34.22 3.67 -3.10
N LEU A 8 -34.05 2.44 -2.57
CA LEU A 8 -33.21 1.40 -3.18
C LEU A 8 -33.69 1.02 -4.58
N ASN A 9 -35.00 0.92 -4.80
CA ASN A 9 -35.58 0.58 -6.11
C ASN A 9 -35.24 1.61 -7.18
N GLN A 10 -35.22 2.89 -6.83
CA GLN A 10 -34.86 3.97 -7.75
C GLN A 10 -33.38 3.91 -8.14
N ALA A 11 -32.50 3.61 -7.18
CA ALA A 11 -31.08 3.40 -7.44
C ALA A 11 -30.86 2.18 -8.37
N CYS A 12 -31.50 1.05 -8.07
CA CYS A 12 -31.37 -0.18 -8.86
C CYS A 12 -31.92 -0.04 -10.28
N SER A 13 -33.00 0.72 -10.50
CA SER A 13 -33.60 0.91 -11.84
C SER A 13 -32.70 1.64 -12.85
N ARG A 14 -31.64 2.31 -12.38
CA ARG A 14 -30.65 3.00 -13.22
C ARG A 14 -29.40 2.15 -13.51
N LEU A 15 -29.27 0.99 -12.88
CA LEU A 15 -28.18 0.05 -13.15
C LEU A 15 -28.55 -0.74 -14.41
N ASN A 16 -28.06 -0.26 -15.55
CA ASN A 16 -28.15 -1.01 -16.82
C ASN A 16 -27.21 -2.21 -16.78
N ALA A 17 -27.50 -3.27 -17.54
CA ALA A 17 -26.65 -4.46 -17.62
C ALA A 17 -25.22 -4.13 -18.12
N ASP A 18 -25.08 -3.09 -18.93
CA ASP A 18 -23.80 -2.61 -19.47
C ASP A 18 -23.16 -1.51 -18.61
N ALA A 19 -23.71 -1.21 -17.43
CA ALA A 19 -23.14 -0.21 -16.54
C ALA A 19 -21.80 -0.72 -15.97
N PRO A 20 -20.77 0.15 -15.85
CA PRO A 20 -19.54 -0.21 -15.17
C PRO A 20 -19.86 -0.61 -13.71
N LEU A 21 -19.32 -1.76 -13.29
CA LEU A 21 -19.48 -2.23 -11.92
C LEU A 21 -18.53 -1.46 -11.01
N TYR A 22 -19.09 -0.79 -10.01
CA TYR A 22 -18.33 -0.11 -8.97
C TYR A 22 -18.22 -0.98 -7.73
N SER A 23 -17.01 -1.12 -7.22
CA SER A 23 -16.79 -1.78 -5.93
C SER A 23 -17.08 -0.78 -4.81
N LEU A 24 -18.09 -1.07 -3.99
CA LEU A 24 -18.47 -0.21 -2.86
C LEU A 24 -17.95 -0.80 -1.55
N PHE A 25 -17.38 0.05 -0.70
CA PHE A 25 -17.01 -0.30 0.67
C PHE A 25 -17.62 0.70 1.66
N ARG A 26 -17.68 0.31 2.94
CA ARG A 26 -18.23 1.16 3.99
C ARG A 26 -17.14 2.09 4.53
N VAL A 27 -17.41 3.39 4.52
CA VAL A 27 -16.64 4.38 5.27
C VAL A 27 -16.77 4.08 6.76
N ASP A 28 -15.65 4.15 7.48
CA ASP A 28 -15.54 3.85 8.92
C ASP A 28 -16.07 2.47 9.31
N ALA A 29 -15.86 1.49 8.42
CA ALA A 29 -16.02 0.08 8.75
C ALA A 29 -15.12 -0.31 9.92
N LYS A 30 -15.57 -1.31 10.69
CA LYS A 30 -14.74 -1.92 11.73
C LYS A 30 -13.48 -2.53 11.07
N PRO A 31 -12.29 -2.32 11.65
CA PRO A 31 -11.08 -2.93 11.13
C PRO A 31 -11.22 -4.45 10.98
N VAL A 32 -10.65 -4.97 9.91
CA VAL A 32 -10.61 -6.40 9.59
C VAL A 32 -9.17 -6.85 9.51
N PHE A 33 -8.95 -8.15 9.71
CA PHE A 33 -7.64 -8.77 9.57
C PHE A 33 -7.05 -8.56 8.16
N CYS A 34 -5.80 -8.10 8.07
CA CYS A 34 -5.09 -7.92 6.81
C CYS A 34 -4.52 -9.25 6.28
N GLU A 35 -5.00 -9.74 5.13
CA GLU A 35 -4.54 -11.02 4.57
C GLU A 35 -3.03 -11.07 4.27
N LEU A 36 -2.39 -9.91 4.06
CA LEU A 36 -0.94 -9.78 3.92
C LEU A 36 -0.25 -9.90 5.29
N LYS A 37 0.42 -11.05 5.55
CA LYS A 37 1.22 -11.26 6.79
C LYS A 37 2.72 -11.33 6.53
N GLY A 38 3.47 -10.47 7.22
CA GLY A 38 4.90 -10.65 7.40
C GLY A 38 5.62 -9.34 7.66
N PRO A 39 6.93 -9.42 7.86
CA PRO A 39 7.78 -8.40 7.30
C PRO A 39 8.08 -8.70 5.82
N TYR A 40 7.98 -7.68 4.98
CA TYR A 40 8.37 -7.72 3.58
C TYR A 40 9.35 -6.59 3.27
N THR A 41 10.24 -6.83 2.33
CA THR A 41 10.91 -5.74 1.59
C THR A 41 10.19 -5.56 0.27
N PHE A 42 10.18 -4.35 -0.28
CA PHE A 42 9.54 -4.10 -1.56
C PHE A 42 10.22 -3.00 -2.37
N THR A 43 10.14 -3.16 -3.68
CA THR A 43 10.39 -2.11 -4.66
C THR A 43 9.05 -1.53 -5.10
N TYR A 44 9.03 -0.28 -5.56
CA TYR A 44 7.79 0.34 -6.01
C TYR A 44 8.00 1.29 -7.19
N SER A 45 6.95 1.48 -7.98
CA SER A 45 6.92 2.47 -9.06
C SER A 45 5.69 3.35 -8.93
N ARG A 46 5.85 4.61 -9.35
CA ARG A 46 4.76 5.61 -9.50
C ARG A 46 4.60 6.04 -10.97
N GLY A 47 5.09 5.25 -11.92
CA GLY A 47 5.02 5.54 -13.36
C GLY A 47 6.25 6.23 -13.96
N HIS A 48 7.27 6.57 -13.18
CA HIS A 48 8.49 7.24 -13.64
C HIS A 48 9.76 6.38 -13.49
N GLY A 49 9.61 5.06 -13.43
CA GLY A 49 10.67 4.11 -13.11
C GLY A 49 10.43 3.40 -11.77
N GLU A 50 11.24 2.38 -11.50
CA GLU A 50 11.13 1.56 -10.30
C GLU A 50 12.17 1.99 -9.26
N CYS A 51 11.72 2.29 -8.04
CA CYS A 51 12.58 2.53 -6.90
C CYS A 51 13.08 1.20 -6.34
N GLN A 52 14.33 0.87 -6.65
CA GLN A 52 14.95 -0.42 -6.31
C GLN A 52 15.90 -0.34 -5.12
N TYR A 53 16.52 0.83 -4.87
CA TYR A 53 17.45 1.00 -3.75
C TYR A 53 17.46 2.44 -3.22
N PRO A 54 17.35 2.65 -1.88
CA PRO A 54 17.22 1.61 -0.85
C PRO A 54 15.83 0.94 -0.86
N LEU A 55 15.77 -0.31 -0.40
CA LEU A 55 14.52 -1.08 -0.38
C LEU A 55 13.55 -0.51 0.66
N SER A 56 12.28 -0.45 0.30
CA SER A 56 11.21 -0.09 1.22
C SER A 56 10.75 -1.32 2.02
N THR A 57 10.08 -1.14 3.15
CA THR A 57 9.68 -2.25 4.03
C THR A 57 8.22 -2.19 4.46
N ILE A 58 7.61 -3.35 4.63
CA ILE A 58 6.28 -3.52 5.23
C ILE A 58 6.46 -4.34 6.48
N ASP A 59 5.93 -3.87 7.60
CA ASP A 59 5.87 -4.63 8.84
C ASP A 59 4.41 -4.83 9.26
N SER A 60 4.07 -6.04 9.71
CA SER A 60 2.82 -6.29 10.43
C SER A 60 2.91 -5.76 11.86
N CYS A 61 1.89 -5.04 12.32
CA CYS A 61 1.79 -4.57 13.70
C CYS A 61 1.38 -5.71 14.64
N THR A 62 1.42 -5.45 15.97
CA THR A 62 0.83 -6.36 16.97
C THR A 62 -0.67 -6.57 16.72
N ASP A 63 -1.34 -5.53 16.25
CA ASP A 63 -2.69 -5.61 15.71
C ASP A 63 -2.64 -6.12 14.27
N ASP A 64 -3.34 -7.22 14.02
CA ASP A 64 -3.35 -7.94 12.75
C ASP A 64 -4.24 -7.27 11.68
N SER A 65 -4.93 -6.19 12.04
CA SER A 65 -5.64 -5.29 11.12
C SER A 65 -4.81 -4.09 10.63
N HIS A 66 -3.55 -3.98 11.09
CA HIS A 66 -2.65 -2.87 10.73
C HIS A 66 -1.39 -3.34 9.99
N LEU A 67 -1.03 -2.59 8.95
CA LEU A 67 0.24 -2.73 8.22
C LEU A 67 0.99 -1.40 8.23
N LEU A 68 2.31 -1.47 8.37
CA LEU A 68 3.17 -0.30 8.36
C LEU A 68 4.07 -0.31 7.13
N PHE A 69 3.79 0.59 6.19
CA PHE A 69 4.62 0.81 5.01
C PHE A 69 5.68 1.88 5.32
N ARG A 70 6.94 1.57 5.05
CA ARG A 70 8.08 2.48 5.16
C ARG A 70 8.69 2.64 3.78
N PHE A 71 8.32 3.72 3.12
CA PHE A 71 8.83 4.06 1.80
C PHE A 71 10.21 4.71 1.90
N GLN A 72 11.06 4.38 0.94
CA GLN A 72 12.34 5.05 0.72
C GLN A 72 12.28 5.87 -0.58
N ALA A 73 12.98 7.00 -0.61
CA ALA A 73 13.25 7.75 -1.83
C ALA A 73 14.49 7.18 -2.53
N CYS A 74 14.44 7.08 -3.86
CA CYS A 74 15.56 6.71 -4.71
C CYS A 74 16.10 7.98 -5.40
N ALA A 75 17.41 8.21 -5.34
CA ALA A 75 18.04 9.46 -5.79
C ALA A 75 17.72 9.81 -7.26
N ASP A 76 17.59 8.79 -8.13
CA ASP A 76 17.43 8.97 -9.58
C ASP A 76 16.01 8.62 -10.10
N VAL A 77 15.04 8.43 -9.21
CA VAL A 77 13.67 8.05 -9.62
C VAL A 77 12.69 9.14 -9.20
N LEU A 78 12.18 9.87 -10.20
CA LEU A 78 11.28 10.98 -10.00
C LEU A 78 9.99 10.55 -9.27
N GLY A 79 9.58 11.35 -8.29
CA GLY A 79 8.34 11.13 -7.53
C GLY A 79 8.46 10.09 -6.41
N THR A 80 9.63 9.48 -6.20
CA THR A 80 9.89 8.65 -5.02
C THR A 80 10.11 9.53 -3.79
N GLU A 81 9.61 9.11 -2.64
CA GLU A 81 9.65 9.89 -1.40
C GLU A 81 9.82 8.96 -0.18
N SER A 82 10.55 9.44 0.84
CA SER A 82 10.65 8.75 2.12
C SER A 82 9.50 9.12 3.05
N SER A 83 8.57 8.18 3.23
CA SER A 83 7.37 8.35 4.05
C SER A 83 7.08 7.10 4.88
N VAL A 84 6.27 7.28 5.93
CA VAL A 84 5.73 6.17 6.73
C VAL A 84 4.22 6.28 6.71
N GLU A 85 3.59 5.25 6.15
CA GLU A 85 2.15 5.12 5.96
C GLU A 85 1.65 3.93 6.79
N GLU A 86 0.78 4.19 7.75
CA GLU A 86 0.08 3.15 8.50
C GLU A 86 -1.26 2.86 7.84
N LEU A 87 -1.49 1.61 7.46
CA LEU A 87 -2.70 1.15 6.80
C LEU A 87 -3.55 0.32 7.77
N THR A 88 -4.78 0.77 8.02
CA THR A 88 -5.79 -0.03 8.73
C THR A 88 -6.69 -0.71 7.70
N CYS A 89 -6.67 -2.04 7.63
CA CYS A 89 -7.52 -2.81 6.73
C CYS A 89 -8.99 -2.72 7.17
N THR A 90 -9.89 -2.40 6.25
CA THR A 90 -11.33 -2.23 6.51
C THR A 90 -12.21 -3.19 5.72
N ALA A 91 -11.70 -3.71 4.59
CA ALA A 91 -12.35 -4.76 3.82
C ALA A 91 -11.31 -5.62 3.12
N VAL A 92 -11.59 -6.91 2.99
CA VAL A 92 -10.79 -7.87 2.23
C VAL A 92 -11.72 -8.79 1.44
N TRP A 93 -11.36 -9.12 0.20
CA TRP A 93 -12.07 -10.12 -0.60
C TRP A 93 -11.12 -10.77 -1.61
N LYS A 94 -11.57 -11.86 -2.21
CA LYS A 94 -10.80 -12.63 -3.18
C LYS A 94 -11.64 -12.92 -4.43
N GLU A 95 -11.03 -12.75 -5.59
CA GLU A 95 -11.62 -13.09 -6.88
C GLU A 95 -10.59 -13.82 -7.74
N GLY A 96 -10.83 -15.10 -8.06
CA GLY A 96 -9.84 -15.93 -8.74
C GLY A 96 -8.55 -16.10 -7.94
N SER A 97 -7.41 -15.76 -8.54
CA SER A 97 -6.11 -15.71 -7.85
C SER A 97 -5.85 -14.36 -7.17
N ALA A 98 -6.56 -13.31 -7.58
CA ALA A 98 -6.36 -11.96 -7.08
C ALA A 98 -6.99 -11.78 -5.70
N HIS A 99 -6.22 -11.17 -4.81
CA HIS A 99 -6.63 -10.78 -3.48
C HIS A 99 -6.76 -9.27 -3.43
N TYR A 100 -7.81 -8.80 -2.78
CA TYR A 100 -8.14 -7.39 -2.68
C TYR A 100 -8.27 -6.97 -1.23
N LEU A 101 -7.80 -5.76 -0.94
CA LEU A 101 -8.07 -5.11 0.34
C LEU A 101 -8.33 -3.62 0.14
N VAL A 102 -9.14 -3.07 1.04
CA VAL A 102 -9.29 -1.63 1.22
C VAL A 102 -8.72 -1.30 2.58
N GLY A 103 -7.95 -0.21 2.66
CA GLY A 103 -7.46 0.27 3.94
C GLY A 103 -7.44 1.79 4.03
N LYS A 104 -7.54 2.27 5.27
CA LYS A 104 -7.44 3.67 5.64
C LYS A 104 -5.99 3.99 5.96
N ILE A 105 -5.41 4.92 5.23
CA ILE A 105 -4.03 5.40 5.40
C ILE A 105 -4.00 6.51 6.46
N SER A 106 -3.07 6.35 7.38
CA SER A 106 -2.67 7.31 8.41
C SER A 106 -1.19 7.64 8.19
N THR A 107 -0.86 8.91 7.97
CA THR A 107 0.55 9.33 7.87
C THR A 107 1.04 9.89 9.20
N ARG A 108 2.19 9.39 9.69
CA ARG A 108 2.79 9.87 10.94
C ARG A 108 3.26 11.33 10.89
N LYS A 109 3.43 11.90 9.67
CA LYS A 109 4.01 13.23 9.46
C LYS A 109 3.00 14.40 9.44
N SER A 110 1.68 14.18 9.51
CA SER A 110 0.75 15.30 9.36
C SER A 110 -0.01 15.66 10.64
N TYR A 111 0.57 16.59 11.41
CA TYR A 111 -0.13 17.33 12.46
C TYR A 111 -1.15 18.34 11.88
N LYS A 112 -1.32 18.45 10.54
CA LYS A 112 -2.09 19.53 9.90
C LYS A 112 -2.77 19.24 8.54
N GLN A 113 -2.89 18.01 8.06
CA GLN A 113 -3.83 17.71 6.95
C GLN A 113 -5.12 17.13 7.53
N SER A 114 -6.22 17.85 7.30
CA SER A 114 -7.56 17.25 7.37
C SER A 114 -7.63 16.15 6.32
N PHE A 115 -7.40 14.90 6.72
CA PHE A 115 -7.66 13.75 5.88
C PHE A 115 -9.17 13.69 5.63
N THR A 116 -9.60 14.11 4.44
CA THR A 116 -10.92 13.76 3.93
C THR A 116 -10.91 12.28 3.57
N ASP A 117 -12.08 11.61 3.66
CA ASP A 117 -12.19 10.18 3.34
C ASP A 117 -11.62 9.85 1.94
N GLU A 118 -11.82 10.74 0.98
CA GLU A 118 -11.30 10.63 -0.40
C GLU A 118 -9.77 10.43 -0.47
N ASN A 119 -9.03 11.04 0.46
CA ASN A 119 -7.57 10.94 0.53
C ASN A 119 -7.09 9.88 1.53
N ALA A 120 -7.95 9.41 2.43
CA ALA A 120 -7.58 8.44 3.44
C ALA A 120 -7.69 7.00 2.93
N TYR A 121 -8.69 6.66 2.13
CA TYR A 121 -8.89 5.28 1.69
C TYR A 121 -8.10 4.94 0.43
N ARG A 122 -7.46 3.78 0.41
CA ARG A 122 -6.83 3.19 -0.78
C ARG A 122 -7.22 1.74 -0.94
N CYS A 123 -7.33 1.33 -2.17
CA CYS A 123 -7.63 -0.03 -2.57
C CYS A 123 -6.36 -0.66 -3.08
N PHE A 124 -6.19 -1.95 -2.80
CA PHE A 124 -5.03 -2.71 -3.18
C PHE A 124 -5.48 -4.03 -3.79
N VAL A 125 -4.82 -4.44 -4.86
CA VAL A 125 -4.96 -5.78 -5.44
C VAL A 125 -3.59 -6.41 -5.49
N PHE A 126 -3.50 -7.68 -5.12
CA PHE A 126 -2.26 -8.42 -5.12
C PHE A 126 -2.45 -9.87 -5.49
N ASP A 127 -1.40 -10.46 -6.04
CA ASP A 127 -1.33 -11.89 -6.35
C ASP A 127 0.01 -12.45 -5.90
N TYR A 128 0.01 -13.74 -5.59
CA TYR A 128 1.17 -14.48 -5.14
C TYR A 128 1.90 -15.09 -6.34
N LEU A 129 3.12 -14.64 -6.57
CA LEU A 129 4.03 -15.20 -7.58
C LEU A 129 4.98 -16.23 -6.93
N SER A 130 5.53 -17.12 -7.76
CA SER A 130 6.65 -18.02 -7.41
C SER A 130 6.52 -18.70 -6.04
N ASP A 131 5.60 -19.66 -5.91
CA ASP A 131 5.33 -20.40 -4.66
C ASP A 131 5.04 -19.50 -3.44
N LYS A 132 4.38 -18.36 -3.65
CA LYS A 132 4.01 -17.37 -2.61
C LYS A 132 5.21 -16.67 -1.95
N THR A 133 6.37 -16.69 -2.58
CA THR A 133 7.57 -16.01 -2.07
C THR A 133 7.63 -14.54 -2.47
N VAL A 134 7.07 -14.22 -3.65
CA VAL A 134 6.99 -12.89 -4.21
C VAL A 134 5.52 -12.50 -4.31
N ILE A 135 5.19 -11.26 -3.95
CA ILE A 135 3.84 -10.73 -4.08
C ILE A 135 3.93 -9.55 -5.04
N GLN A 136 3.14 -9.60 -6.10
CA GLN A 136 2.91 -8.42 -6.92
C GLN A 136 1.69 -7.71 -6.37
N MET A 137 1.78 -6.41 -6.17
CA MET A 137 0.71 -5.59 -5.61
C MET A 137 0.57 -4.29 -6.39
N SER A 138 -0.64 -3.79 -6.51
CA SER A 138 -0.91 -2.43 -6.96
C SER A 138 -1.87 -1.72 -6.00
N GLN A 139 -1.76 -0.39 -5.96
CA GLN A 139 -2.55 0.51 -5.14
C GLN A 139 -3.28 1.52 -6.03
N SER A 140 -4.53 1.82 -5.72
CA SER A 140 -5.31 2.88 -6.39
C SER A 140 -4.74 4.28 -6.13
N ALA A 141 -5.08 5.24 -7.00
CA ALA A 141 -4.69 6.65 -6.80
C ALA A 141 -5.49 7.30 -5.65
N ASP A 142 -6.74 6.89 -5.48
CA ASP A 142 -7.74 7.47 -4.61
C ASP A 142 -8.67 6.38 -4.01
N ALA A 143 -9.75 6.82 -3.36
CA ALA A 143 -10.73 5.97 -2.70
C ALA A 143 -11.73 5.27 -3.65
N THR A 144 -11.69 5.51 -4.97
CA THR A 144 -12.70 4.93 -5.90
C THR A 144 -12.48 3.46 -6.20
N CYS A 145 -11.25 2.96 -6.05
CA CYS A 145 -10.80 1.66 -6.55
C CYS A 145 -10.95 1.49 -8.08
N ASP A 146 -11.34 2.54 -8.82
CA ASP A 146 -11.62 2.44 -10.24
C ASP A 146 -10.33 2.14 -11.04
N GLY A 147 -10.43 1.22 -11.99
CA GLY A 147 -9.30 0.79 -12.83
C GLY A 147 -8.29 -0.15 -12.14
N LEU A 148 -8.49 -0.48 -10.86
CA LEU A 148 -7.61 -1.41 -10.14
C LEU A 148 -8.04 -2.88 -10.36
N VAL A 149 -7.90 -3.36 -11.60
CA VAL A 149 -8.31 -4.72 -11.99
C VAL A 149 -7.20 -5.75 -11.87
N SER A 150 -5.94 -5.31 -11.87
CA SER A 150 -4.78 -6.21 -11.75
C SER A 150 -3.64 -5.63 -10.90
N PRO A 151 -2.73 -6.49 -10.39
CA PRO A 151 -1.54 -6.07 -9.64
C PRO A 151 -0.52 -5.21 -10.42
N TRP A 152 -0.80 -4.86 -11.67
CA TRP A 152 0.13 -4.17 -12.59
C TRP A 152 -0.35 -2.78 -13.04
N GLU A 153 -1.62 -2.43 -12.78
CA GLU A 153 -2.28 -1.28 -13.41
C GLU A 153 -2.63 -0.14 -12.43
N GLY A 154 -2.26 -0.27 -11.15
CA GLY A 154 -2.53 0.77 -10.16
C GLY A 154 -1.61 1.99 -10.26
N SER A 155 -1.98 3.07 -9.55
CA SER A 155 -1.20 4.30 -9.43
C SER A 155 0.19 4.07 -8.84
N ARG A 156 0.28 3.12 -7.91
CA ARG A 156 1.54 2.64 -7.35
C ARG A 156 1.58 1.13 -7.49
N THR A 157 2.59 0.61 -8.18
CA THR A 157 2.85 -0.84 -8.27
C THR A 157 4.01 -1.18 -7.37
N MET A 158 3.96 -2.37 -6.77
CA MET A 158 4.89 -2.82 -5.74
C MET A 158 5.21 -4.29 -5.97
N ARG A 159 6.49 -4.64 -5.77
CA ARG A 159 6.94 -6.03 -5.79
C ARG A 159 7.56 -6.37 -4.44
N LEU A 160 6.83 -7.16 -3.66
CA LEU A 160 7.18 -7.50 -2.29
C LEU A 160 7.90 -8.85 -2.29
N THR A 161 8.97 -8.94 -1.50
CA THR A 161 9.69 -10.18 -1.22
C THR A 161 9.70 -10.39 0.29
N ARG A 162 9.43 -11.61 0.73
CA ARG A 162 9.43 -11.93 2.16
C ARG A 162 10.81 -11.62 2.75
N ARG A 163 10.84 -10.83 3.82
CA ARG A 163 12.07 -10.55 4.54
C ARG A 163 12.47 -11.80 5.32
N ASN A 164 13.48 -12.53 4.83
CA ASN A 164 14.12 -13.59 5.60
C ASN A 164 15.03 -12.92 6.65
N ASN A 165 14.76 -13.17 7.93
CA ASN A 165 15.43 -12.52 9.07
C ASN A 165 16.97 -12.62 9.07
N LEU A 166 17.57 -13.55 8.33
CA LEU A 166 19.02 -13.76 8.31
C LEU A 166 19.82 -12.70 7.52
N LEU A 167 19.24 -12.10 6.46
CA LEU A 167 19.96 -11.12 5.64
C LEU A 167 19.73 -9.67 6.09
N VAL A 168 18.53 -9.35 6.58
CA VAL A 168 18.25 -8.00 7.09
C VAL A 168 18.89 -7.76 8.45
N GLN A 169 19.12 -8.78 9.28
CA GLN A 169 20.00 -8.62 10.44
C GLN A 169 21.41 -8.19 10.04
N LEU A 170 21.96 -8.73 8.95
CA LEU A 170 23.31 -8.35 8.50
C LEU A 170 23.31 -6.94 7.91
N GLN A 171 22.29 -6.56 7.16
CA GLN A 171 22.20 -5.24 6.53
C GLN A 171 21.89 -4.13 7.55
N ASP A 172 20.98 -4.38 8.50
CA ASP A 172 20.74 -3.51 9.66
C ASP A 172 22.00 -3.40 10.54
N PHE A 173 22.81 -4.47 10.65
CA PHE A 173 24.10 -4.46 11.36
C PHE A 173 25.16 -3.60 10.64
N PHE A 174 25.23 -3.64 9.30
CA PHE A 174 26.12 -2.78 8.54
C PHE A 174 25.70 -1.30 8.61
N GLU A 175 24.40 -0.99 8.47
CA GLU A 175 23.90 0.39 8.61
C GLU A 175 24.07 0.94 10.04
N SER A 176 23.99 0.09 11.07
CA SER A 176 24.27 0.51 12.46
C SER A 176 25.76 0.67 12.78
N ILE A 177 26.68 0.04 12.02
CA ILE A 177 28.12 0.33 12.09
C ILE A 177 28.42 1.73 11.53
N ASP A 178 27.79 2.13 10.42
CA ASP A 178 28.02 3.46 9.83
C ASP A 178 27.55 4.58 10.77
N VAL A 179 26.43 4.39 11.47
CA VAL A 179 25.93 5.34 12.49
C VAL A 179 26.83 5.36 13.76
N ALA A 180 27.43 4.23 14.14
CA ALA A 180 28.31 4.15 15.31
C ALA A 180 29.74 4.65 15.03
N SER A 181 30.18 4.70 13.77
CA SER A 181 31.57 5.00 13.42
C SER A 181 31.93 6.49 13.45
N GLY A 182 30.97 7.41 13.43
CA GLY A 182 31.22 8.83 13.72
C GLY A 182 32.43 9.45 13.01
N ILE A 183 32.73 9.02 11.77
CA ILE A 183 33.91 9.49 11.04
C ILE A 183 33.58 10.88 10.47
N ALA A 184 33.80 11.90 11.29
CA ALA A 184 34.01 13.25 10.82
C ALA A 184 35.31 13.26 10.01
N LEU A 185 35.20 13.33 8.68
CA LEU A 185 36.33 13.67 7.81
C LEU A 185 36.68 15.13 8.09
N ALA A 186 37.78 15.34 8.81
CA ALA A 186 38.45 16.63 8.90
C ALA A 186 39.30 16.82 7.64
N ASP A 187 38.96 17.81 6.83
CA ASP A 187 39.77 18.29 5.72
C ASP A 187 41.04 19.01 6.23
N PRO A 188 42.21 18.81 5.61
CA PRO A 188 43.34 19.73 5.72
C PRO A 188 43.23 20.93 4.77
#